data_AF-A0A554JLS0-F1
#
_entry.id   AF-A0A554JLS0-F1
#
_cell.length_a   1.000
_cell.length_b   1.000
_cell.length_c   1.000
_cell.angle_alpha   90.00
_cell.angle_beta   90.00
_cell.angle_gamma   90.00
#
_symmetry.space_group_name_H-M   'P 1'
#
loop_
_entity.id
_entity.type
_entity.pdbx_description
1 polymer ?
#
loop_
_entity_poly.entity_id
_entity_poly.type
_entity_poly.pdbx_seq_one_letter_code
_entity_poly.pdbx_strand_id
1 'polypeptide(L)' 'MKIYKIAILLVAVAGILLYTPGASASSPFDITFPIPELANCAEKDACRLYCDDLAHQDECVAFAKKH' A
#
# COMPACT_ATOMS: atom_id res chain seq x y z
N MET A 1 13.41 -21.61 38.37
CA MET A 1 12.40 -21.83 37.29
C MET A 1 11.48 -20.63 37.02
N LYS A 2 11.07 -19.82 38.03
CA LYS A 2 10.30 -18.57 37.80
C LYS A 2 11.06 -17.52 36.97
N ILE A 3 12.37 -17.36 37.22
CA ILE A 3 13.21 -16.33 36.56
C ILE A 3 13.45 -16.60 35.07
N TYR A 4 13.57 -17.89 34.69
CA TYR A 4 13.73 -18.29 33.28
C TYR A 4 12.44 -18.07 32.48
N LYS A 5 11.27 -18.26 33.11
CA LYS A 5 9.98 -17.90 32.48
C LYS A 5 9.85 -16.40 32.26
N ILE A 6 10.29 -15.58 33.21
CA ILE A 6 10.32 -14.11 33.05
C ILE A 6 11.27 -13.72 31.92
N ALA A 7 12.48 -14.31 31.87
CA ALA A 7 13.43 -14.06 30.79
C ALA A 7 12.89 -14.47 29.40
N ILE A 8 12.24 -15.64 29.30
CA ILE A 8 11.60 -16.09 28.06
C ILE A 8 10.49 -15.12 27.62
N LEU A 9 9.65 -14.68 28.57
CA LEU A 9 8.58 -13.73 28.28
C LEU A 9 9.14 -12.40 27.76
N LEU A 10 10.21 -11.89 28.38
CA LEU A 10 10.84 -10.64 27.95
C LEU A 10 11.47 -10.75 26.56
N VAL A 11 12.14 -11.87 26.25
CA VAL A 11 12.74 -12.10 24.93
C VAL A 11 11.67 -12.26 23.85
N ALA A 12 10.57 -12.96 24.15
CA ALA A 12 9.45 -13.10 23.22
C ALA A 12 8.79 -11.75 22.92
N VAL A 13 8.55 -10.92 23.94
CA VAL A 13 7.98 -9.58 23.75
C VAL A 13 8.92 -8.66 22.97
N ALA A 14 10.22 -8.70 23.26
CA ALA A 14 11.22 -7.93 22.50
C ALA A 14 11.30 -8.37 21.03
N GLY A 15 11.22 -9.68 20.75
CA GLY A 15 11.18 -10.21 19.40
C GLY A 15 9.93 -9.79 18.61
N ILE A 16 8.77 -9.70 19.28
CA ILE A 16 7.52 -9.23 18.68
C ILE A 16 7.59 -7.73 18.36
N LEU A 17 8.20 -6.92 19.21
CA LEU A 17 8.33 -5.47 19.00
C LEU A 17 9.28 -5.10 17.85
N LEU A 18 10.25 -5.96 17.53
CA LEU A 18 11.18 -5.75 16.41
C LEU A 18 10.64 -6.32 15.08
N TYR A 19 9.57 -7.09 15.10
CA TYR A 19 8.91 -7.65 13.93
C TYR A 19 7.68 -6.82 13.57
N THR A 20 7.86 -5.54 13.24
CA THR A 20 6.83 -4.76 12.57
C THR A 20 6.93 -5.03 11.07
N PRO A 21 6.11 -5.91 10.46
CA PRO A 21 5.88 -5.79 9.04
C PRO A 21 5.32 -4.38 8.83
N GLY A 22 5.97 -3.60 7.95
CA GLY A 22 5.56 -2.22 7.68
C GLY A 22 4.05 -2.15 7.50
N ALA A 23 3.39 -1.31 8.30
CA ALA A 23 1.99 -1.01 8.09
C ALA A 23 1.89 -0.16 6.83
N SER A 24 1.95 -0.78 5.66
CA SER A 24 1.42 -0.15 4.46
C SER A 24 -0.09 -0.07 4.66
N ALA A 25 -0.59 1.16 4.76
CA ALA A 25 -1.99 1.45 4.58
C ALA A 25 -2.34 1.10 3.12
N SER A 26 -2.55 -0.19 2.85
CA SER A 26 -3.12 -0.65 1.60
C SER A 26 -4.57 -0.18 1.63
N SER A 27 -4.80 0.98 1.00
CA SER A 27 -6.10 1.32 0.44
C SER A 27 -6.71 0.03 -0.15
N PRO A 28 -8.02 -0.23 0.00
CA PRO A 28 -8.65 -1.49 -0.41
C PRO A 28 -8.42 -1.87 -1.88
N PHE A 29 -7.88 -0.95 -2.67
CA PHE A 29 -7.36 -1.15 -4.01
C PHE A 29 -5.85 -0.97 -3.96
N ASP A 30 -5.12 -2.09 -4.00
CA ASP A 30 -3.66 -2.14 -4.06
C ASP A 30 -3.21 -1.73 -5.47
N ILE A 31 -3.27 -0.43 -5.77
CA ILE A 31 -2.77 0.14 -7.02
C ILE A 31 -1.31 0.60 -6.84
N THR A 32 -0.45 0.23 -7.78
CA THR A 32 0.96 0.62 -7.78
C THR A 32 1.17 1.79 -8.73
N PHE A 33 1.86 2.84 -8.24
CA PHE A 33 2.34 3.94 -9.06
C PHE A 33 3.80 3.69 -9.49
N PRO A 34 4.24 4.21 -10.64
CA PRO A 34 3.47 4.96 -11.65
C PRO A 34 2.58 4.06 -12.52
N ILE A 35 1.45 4.58 -13.04
CA ILE A 35 0.50 3.81 -13.87
C ILE A 35 0.84 3.99 -15.36
N PRO A 36 1.51 3.03 -16.03
CA PRO A 36 1.95 3.20 -17.41
C PRO A 36 0.80 3.31 -18.42
N GLU A 37 -0.36 2.73 -18.12
CA GLU A 37 -1.57 2.81 -18.95
C GLU A 37 -2.25 4.20 -18.89
N LEU A 38 -1.96 5.02 -17.87
CA LEU A 38 -2.53 6.37 -17.68
C LEU A 38 -1.40 7.43 -17.71
N ALA A 39 -0.65 7.45 -18.81
CA ALA A 39 0.47 8.38 -19.02
C ALA A 39 1.58 8.34 -17.96
N ASN A 40 1.82 7.18 -17.34
CA ASN A 40 2.84 6.99 -16.31
C ASN A 40 2.69 7.94 -15.10
N CYS A 41 1.45 8.29 -14.73
CA CYS A 41 1.20 9.14 -13.59
C CYS A 41 1.78 8.51 -12.30
N ALA A 42 2.66 9.25 -11.62
CA ALA A 42 3.47 8.76 -10.50
C ALA A 42 2.77 8.85 -9.13
N GLU A 43 1.61 9.50 -9.08
CA GLU A 43 0.86 9.73 -7.86
C GLU A 43 -0.62 9.94 -8.18
N LYS A 44 -1.45 9.81 -7.15
CA LYS A 44 -2.90 9.86 -7.27
C LYS A 44 -3.40 11.17 -7.89
N ASP A 45 -2.88 12.31 -7.50
CA ASP A 45 -3.32 13.62 -8.02
C ASP A 45 -2.96 13.81 -9.49
N ALA A 46 -1.79 13.33 -9.92
CA ALA A 46 -1.40 13.32 -11.33
C ALA A 46 -2.34 12.44 -12.17
N CYS A 47 -2.67 11.24 -11.68
CA CYS A 47 -3.62 10.36 -12.37
C CYS A 47 -5.02 10.96 -12.39
N ARG A 48 -5.44 11.61 -11.30
CA ARG A 48 -6.73 12.29 -11.24
C ARG A 48 -6.81 13.40 -12.27
N LEU A 49 -5.79 14.25 -12.37
CA LEU A 49 -5.74 15.32 -13.36
C LEU A 49 -5.83 14.79 -14.79
N TYR A 50 -5.15 13.67 -15.07
CA TYR A 50 -5.25 12.99 -16.35
C TYR A 50 -6.67 12.47 -16.63
N CYS A 51 -7.32 11.87 -15.63
CA CYS A 51 -8.69 11.35 -15.75
C CYS A 51 -9.80 12.42 -15.75
N ASP A 52 -9.53 13.63 -15.26
CA ASP A 52 -10.44 14.77 -15.32
C ASP A 52 -10.57 15.30 -16.76
N ASP A 53 -9.61 15.00 -17.64
CA ASP A 53 -9.71 15.29 -19.07
C ASP A 53 -10.68 14.32 -19.76
N LEU A 54 -11.69 14.88 -20.43
CA LEU A 54 -12.68 14.12 -21.21
C LEU A 54 -12.04 13.27 -22.31
N ALA A 55 -10.87 13.67 -22.82
CA ALA A 55 -10.13 12.92 -23.84
C ALA A 55 -9.57 11.58 -23.31
N HIS A 56 -9.42 11.42 -22.00
CA HIS A 56 -8.76 10.28 -21.36
C HIS A 56 -9.70 9.45 -20.45
N GLN A 57 -10.98 9.82 -20.36
CA GLN A 57 -11.94 9.15 -19.49
C GLN A 57 -12.10 7.66 -19.79
N ASP A 58 -12.13 7.26 -21.06
CA ASP A 58 -12.28 5.85 -21.44
C ASP A 58 -11.11 4.98 -20.91
N GLU A 59 -9.89 5.51 -20.94
CA GLU A 59 -8.68 4.85 -20.43
C GLU A 59 -8.76 4.69 -18.91
N CYS A 60 -9.20 5.74 -18.21
CA CYS A 60 -9.39 5.73 -16.76
C CYS A 60 -10.50 4.78 -16.32
N VAL A 61 -11.62 4.73 -17.05
CA VAL A 61 -12.71 3.78 -16.78
C VAL A 61 -12.25 2.34 -17.07
N ALA A 62 -11.47 2.12 -18.11
CA ALA A 62 -10.89 0.81 -18.41
C ALA A 62 -9.96 0.33 -17.29
N PHE A 63 -9.12 1.22 -16.75
CA PHE A 63 -8.25 0.93 -15.61
C PHE A 63 -9.06 0.62 -14.33
N ALA A 64 -10.06 1.45 -13.99
CA ALA A 64 -10.91 1.28 -12.81
C ALA A 64 -11.81 0.03 -12.85
N LYS A 65 -12.00 -0.60 -14.02
CA LYS A 65 -12.68 -1.89 -14.13
C LYS A 65 -11.74 -3.08 -13.85
N LYS A 66 -10.44 -2.90 -14.08
CA LYS A 66 -9.42 -3.96 -13.89
C LYS A 66 -8.91 -4.02 -12.44
N HIS A 67 -8.87 -2.88 -11.75
CA HIS A 67 -8.32 -2.69 -10.41
C HIS A 67 -9.37 -2.11 -9.47
#